data_AF-A0A2D7ZN41-F1
#
_entry.id   AF-A0A2D7ZN41-F1
#
_cell.length_a   1.000
_cell.length_b   1.000
_cell.length_c   1.000
_cell.angle_alpha   90.00
_cell.angle_beta   90.00
_cell.angle_gamma   90.00
#
_symmetry.space_group_name_H-M   'P 1'
#
loop_
_entity.id
_entity.type
_entity.pdbx_description
1 polymer ?
#
loop_
_entity_poly.entity_id
_entity_poly.type
_entity_poly.pdbx_seq_one_letter_code
_entity_poly.pdbx_strand_id
1 'polypeptide(L)'
;AAAAAGAWPSLGEARGKVMFALDAPRSQVDLYRGARRSLEGRVMFVNIEETEDAAGYITLNDPQAQAERIAAAVAAGLIVRTRADADTMEARTNDTARREAAFATGAHYISTDYMTPDVRFSGYQVDLPGGGAARLNPRWTKD
;
A
#
# COMPACT_ATOMS: atom_id res chain seq x y z
N ALA A 1 13.14 5.68 12.05
CA ALA A 1 11.89 5.59 12.84
C ALA A 1 11.64 4.15 13.31
N ALA A 2 10.75 3.90 14.28
CA ALA A 2 10.46 2.54 14.79
C ALA A 2 9.97 1.57 13.71
N ALA A 3 9.23 2.04 12.71
CA ALA A 3 8.82 1.25 11.55
C ALA A 3 10.04 0.68 10.78
N ALA A 4 11.05 1.52 10.53
CA ALA A 4 12.30 1.10 9.90
C ALA A 4 13.17 0.17 10.75
N ALA A 5 12.86 0.04 12.04
CA ALA A 5 13.48 -0.94 12.94
C ALA A 5 12.70 -2.27 13.01
N GLY A 6 11.71 -2.50 12.13
CA GLY A 6 10.93 -3.72 12.10
C GLY A 6 9.93 -3.85 13.25
N ALA A 7 9.53 -2.74 13.87
CA ALA A 7 8.66 -2.76 15.06
C ALA A 7 7.16 -2.90 14.75
N TRP A 8 6.78 -3.26 13.53
CA TRP A 8 5.38 -3.59 13.22
C TRP A 8 5.00 -4.91 13.91
N PRO A 9 3.82 -4.98 14.56
CA PRO A 9 3.33 -6.24 15.12
C PRO A 9 3.14 -7.28 14.01
N SER A 10 3.30 -8.54 14.37
CA SER A 10 2.86 -9.64 13.51
C SER A 10 1.34 -9.55 13.24
N LEU A 11 0.87 -10.19 12.16
CA LEU A 11 -0.57 -10.26 11.87
C LEU A 11 -1.38 -10.88 13.02
N GLY A 12 -0.79 -11.79 13.79
CA GLY A 12 -1.40 -12.38 14.99
C GLY A 12 -1.62 -11.34 16.09
N GLU A 13 -0.60 -10.54 16.39
CA GLU A 13 -0.64 -9.47 17.41
C GLU A 13 -1.48 -8.25 16.98
N ALA A 14 -1.66 -8.06 15.67
CA ALA A 14 -2.48 -7.01 15.10
C ALA A 14 -3.97 -7.37 15.03
N ARG A 15 -4.35 -8.62 15.30
CA ARG A 15 -5.75 -9.07 15.19
C ARG A 15 -6.68 -8.24 16.08
N GLY A 16 -7.78 -7.76 15.50
CA GLY A 16 -8.77 -6.94 16.20
C GLY A 16 -8.38 -5.46 16.34
N LYS A 17 -7.24 -5.04 15.79
CA LYS A 17 -6.83 -3.63 15.74
C LYS A 17 -7.15 -3.02 14.38
N VAL A 18 -7.27 -1.70 14.35
CA VAL A 18 -7.53 -0.91 13.14
C VAL A 18 -6.38 0.07 12.94
N MET A 19 -5.92 0.20 11.70
CA MET A 19 -4.94 1.21 11.28
C MET A 19 -5.67 2.30 10.48
N PHE A 20 -5.43 3.56 10.84
CA PHE A 20 -5.90 4.70 10.06
C PHE A 20 -4.74 5.31 9.29
N ALA A 21 -4.96 5.64 8.02
CA ALA A 21 -4.00 6.33 7.17
C ALA A 21 -4.65 7.61 6.60
N LEU A 22 -3.94 8.73 6.71
CA LEU A 22 -4.27 9.98 6.08
C LEU A 22 -3.60 10.02 4.71
N ASP A 23 -4.38 9.71 3.67
CA ASP A 23 -3.98 9.92 2.28
C ASP A 23 -4.43 11.31 1.85
N ALA A 24 -3.51 12.28 1.93
CA ALA A 24 -3.80 13.67 1.68
C ALA A 24 -2.57 14.40 1.13
N PRO A 25 -2.75 15.55 0.45
CA PRO A 25 -1.64 16.38 0.02
C PRO A 25 -0.76 16.83 1.20
N ARG A 26 0.50 17.15 0.88
CA ARG A 26 1.52 17.54 1.86
C ARG A 26 1.05 18.63 2.84
N SER A 27 0.33 19.64 2.37
CA SER A 27 -0.20 20.72 3.22
C SER A 27 -1.14 20.23 4.33
N GLN A 28 -1.97 19.22 4.05
CA GLN A 28 -2.88 18.64 5.05
C GLN A 28 -2.12 17.71 6.00
N VAL A 29 -1.15 16.97 5.49
CA VAL A 29 -0.25 16.14 6.31
C VAL A 29 0.53 17.01 7.29
N ASP A 30 1.09 18.14 6.85
CA ASP A 30 1.83 19.07 7.70
C ASP A 30 0.92 19.72 8.75
N LEU A 31 -0.31 20.11 8.38
CA LEU A 31 -1.29 20.62 9.34
C LEU A 31 -1.63 19.58 10.41
N TYR A 32 -1.87 18.33 9.99
CA TYR A 32 -2.16 17.23 10.90
C TYR A 32 -0.98 16.91 11.81
N ARG A 33 0.25 16.86 11.29
CA ARG A 33 1.46 16.59 12.08
C ARG A 33 1.77 17.75 13.04
N GLY A 34 1.57 18.99 12.59
CA GLY A 34 2.05 20.19 13.26
C GLY A 34 3.58 20.21 13.31
N ALA A 35 4.16 20.80 14.37
CA ALA A 35 5.61 20.89 14.56
C ALA A 35 6.29 19.58 15.04
N ARG A 36 5.58 18.45 15.06
CA ARG A 36 6.11 17.17 15.56
C ARG A 36 7.02 16.53 14.53
N ARG A 37 8.16 15.99 14.98
CA ARG A 37 9.04 15.15 14.15
C ARG A 37 8.42 13.77 13.89
N SER A 38 7.72 13.21 14.88
CA SER A 38 7.01 11.93 14.80
C SER A 38 5.49 12.13 14.75
N LEU A 39 4.75 11.01 14.83
CA LEU A 39 3.29 10.97 14.96
C LEU A 39 2.82 10.78 16.41
N GLU A 40 3.65 11.10 17.40
CA GLU A 40 3.27 10.96 18.81
C GLU A 40 1.98 11.75 19.14
N GLY A 41 1.02 11.05 19.75
CA GLY A 41 -0.30 11.59 20.06
C GLY A 41 -1.21 11.79 18.85
N ARG A 42 -0.86 11.26 17.67
CA ARG A 42 -1.67 11.26 16.45
C ARG A 42 -2.27 9.87 16.21
N VAL A 43 -3.50 9.83 15.71
CA VAL A 43 -4.27 8.58 15.50
C VAL A 43 -3.92 7.91 14.17
N MET A 44 -3.81 8.72 13.11
CA MET A 44 -3.52 8.28 11.74
C MET A 44 -2.02 8.29 11.44
N PHE A 45 -1.58 7.29 10.68
CA PHE A 45 -0.36 7.35 9.87
C PHE A 45 -0.54 8.35 8.72
N VAL A 46 0.56 8.88 8.19
CA VAL A 46 0.52 9.88 7.11
C VAL A 46 1.25 9.39 5.88
N ASN A 47 0.79 9.80 4.71
CA ASN A 47 1.49 9.58 3.45
C ASN A 47 2.58 10.65 3.28
N ILE A 48 3.85 10.29 3.51
CA ILE A 48 4.98 11.22 3.51
C ILE A 48 6.24 10.55 2.93
N GLU A 49 7.27 11.32 2.59
CA GLU A 49 8.51 10.77 2.04
C GLU A 49 9.17 9.78 3.00
N GLU A 50 9.71 8.70 2.45
CA GLU A 50 10.25 7.55 3.20
C GLU A 50 11.42 7.93 4.11
N THR A 51 12.09 9.04 3.81
CA THR A 51 13.23 9.56 4.58
C THR A 51 12.81 10.37 5.81
N GLU A 52 11.53 10.73 5.95
CA GLU A 52 11.06 11.52 7.08
C GLU A 52 10.83 10.68 8.34
N ASP A 53 11.11 11.24 9.52
CA ASP A 53 10.99 10.56 10.83
C ASP A 53 9.59 10.01 11.13
N ALA A 54 8.56 10.59 10.51
CA ALA A 54 7.16 10.19 10.65
C ALA A 54 6.75 9.05 9.70
N ALA A 55 7.64 8.58 8.81
CA ALA A 55 7.33 7.54 7.85
C ALA A 55 7.19 6.17 8.55
N GLY A 56 5.97 5.63 8.50
CA GLY A 56 5.67 4.22 8.79
C GLY A 56 4.79 3.57 7.72
N TYR A 57 4.13 4.40 6.91
CA TYR A 57 3.19 4.04 5.88
C TYR A 57 3.44 4.92 4.66
N ILE A 58 3.25 4.38 3.46
CA ILE A 58 3.27 5.16 2.22
C ILE A 58 2.30 4.61 1.17
N THR A 59 1.70 5.51 0.40
CA THR A 59 0.91 5.18 -0.79
C THR A 59 1.70 5.47 -2.05
N LEU A 60 1.98 4.43 -2.84
CA LEU A 60 2.65 4.52 -4.12
C LEU A 60 1.71 4.00 -5.20
N ASN A 61 1.11 4.93 -5.94
CA ASN A 61 -0.04 4.69 -6.81
C ASN A 61 0.30 4.07 -8.17
N ASP A 62 1.57 4.11 -8.60
CA ASP A 62 1.96 3.59 -9.89
C ASP A 62 2.88 2.38 -9.73
N PRO A 63 2.34 1.15 -9.69
CA PRO A 63 3.16 -0.04 -9.50
C PRO A 63 4.07 -0.36 -10.70
N GLN A 64 3.81 0.20 -11.88
CA GLN A 64 4.65 -0.01 -13.05
C GLN A 64 5.85 0.95 -13.03
N ALA A 65 5.60 2.25 -12.80
CA ALA A 65 6.65 3.25 -12.74
C ALA A 65 7.43 3.25 -11.42
N GLN A 66 6.81 2.82 -10.31
CA GLN A 66 7.37 2.90 -8.96
C GLN A 66 7.73 1.52 -8.38
N ALA A 67 7.82 0.47 -9.20
CA ALA A 67 8.08 -0.90 -8.74
C ALA A 67 9.30 -1.01 -7.80
N GLU A 68 10.41 -0.37 -8.17
CA GLU A 68 11.64 -0.36 -7.37
C GLU A 68 11.47 0.45 -6.06
N ARG A 69 10.80 1.60 -6.13
CA ARG A 69 10.51 2.44 -4.94
C ARG A 69 9.62 1.68 -3.95
N ILE A 70 8.60 0.97 -4.44
CA ILE A 70 7.72 0.13 -3.62
C ILE A 70 8.54 -0.95 -2.92
N ALA A 71 9.37 -1.68 -3.67
CA ALA A 71 10.20 -2.73 -3.10
C ALA A 71 11.19 -2.19 -2.05
N ALA A 72 11.82 -1.04 -2.32
CA ALA A 72 12.72 -0.38 -1.39
C ALA A 72 12.00 0.08 -0.11
N ALA A 73 10.80 0.64 -0.22
CA ALA A 73 9.99 1.05 0.93
C ALA A 73 9.57 -0.15 1.80
N VAL A 74 9.19 -1.28 1.17
CA VAL A 74 8.91 -2.54 1.89
C VAL A 74 10.15 -3.04 2.62
N ALA A 75 11.31 -3.06 1.95
CA ALA A 75 12.57 -3.47 2.57
C ALA A 75 13.01 -2.53 3.71
N ALA A 76 12.64 -1.26 3.64
CA ALA A 76 12.84 -0.27 4.69
C ALA A 76 11.83 -0.37 5.86
N GLY A 77 10.97 -1.39 5.89
CA GLY A 77 10.02 -1.64 6.99
C GLY A 77 8.77 -0.75 6.96
N LEU A 78 8.49 -0.08 5.85
CA LEU A 78 7.25 0.68 5.67
C LEU A 78 6.12 -0.26 5.23
N ILE A 79 4.91 -0.01 5.75
CA ILE A 79 3.70 -0.57 5.15
C ILE A 79 3.42 0.21 3.85
N VAL A 80 3.37 -0.51 2.74
CA VAL A 80 3.14 0.08 1.42
C VAL A 80 1.79 -0.34 0.87
N ARG A 81 1.03 0.67 0.44
CA ARG A 81 -0.18 0.52 -0.37
C ARG A 81 0.13 0.84 -1.82
N THR A 82 -0.33 0.00 -2.74
CA THR A 82 -0.42 0.34 -4.17
C THR A 82 -1.81 -0.02 -4.72
N ARG A 83 -2.04 0.14 -6.02
CA ARG A 83 -3.34 -0.11 -6.67
C ARG A 83 -3.20 -0.98 -7.90
N ALA A 84 -4.19 -1.82 -8.14
CA ALA A 84 -4.28 -2.66 -9.33
C ALA A 84 -4.88 -1.92 -10.53
N ASP A 85 -5.65 -0.86 -10.28
CA ASP A 85 -6.41 -0.09 -11.27
C ASP A 85 -6.50 1.39 -10.88
N ALA A 86 -6.81 2.25 -11.85
CA ALA A 86 -6.95 3.69 -11.69
C ALA A 86 -7.96 4.26 -12.68
N ASP A 87 -8.80 5.19 -12.22
CA ASP A 87 -9.63 6.04 -13.10
C ASP A 87 -10.50 5.26 -14.10
N THR A 88 -10.87 4.02 -13.75
CA THR A 88 -11.58 3.02 -14.58
C THR A 88 -10.85 2.55 -15.84
N MET A 89 -9.59 2.93 -16.05
CA MET A 89 -8.86 2.67 -17.29
C MET A 89 -8.72 1.18 -17.58
N GLU A 90 -8.16 0.42 -16.62
CA GLU A 90 -7.89 -1.01 -16.77
C GLU A 90 -9.19 -1.80 -17.00
N ALA A 91 -10.28 -1.40 -16.34
CA ALA A 91 -11.57 -2.04 -16.54
C ALA A 91 -12.17 -1.77 -17.93
N ARG A 92 -11.97 -0.59 -18.50
CA ARG A 92 -12.47 -0.25 -19.84
C ARG A 92 -11.70 -0.92 -20.96
N THR A 93 -10.41 -1.14 -20.76
CA THR A 93 -9.54 -1.81 -21.74
C THR A 93 -9.39 -3.31 -21.50
N ASN A 94 -9.89 -3.81 -20.36
CA ASN A 94 -9.65 -5.16 -19.86
C ASN A 94 -8.14 -5.48 -19.75
N ASP A 95 -7.32 -4.49 -19.43
CA ASP A 95 -5.86 -4.61 -19.32
C ASP A 95 -5.45 -4.95 -17.89
N THR A 96 -4.78 -6.08 -17.70
CA THR A 96 -4.34 -6.57 -16.39
C THR A 96 -2.91 -6.18 -16.05
N ALA A 97 -2.18 -5.45 -16.92
CA ALA A 97 -0.76 -5.18 -16.74
C ALA A 97 -0.44 -4.45 -15.43
N ARG A 98 -1.24 -3.44 -15.04
CA ARG A 98 -1.07 -2.72 -13.77
C ARG A 98 -1.27 -3.64 -12.57
N ARG A 99 -2.31 -4.49 -12.60
CA ARG A 99 -2.60 -5.50 -11.55
C ARG A 99 -1.44 -6.47 -11.37
N GLU A 100 -0.92 -7.03 -12.46
CA GLU A 100 0.21 -7.96 -12.40
C GLU A 100 1.47 -7.29 -11.85
N ALA A 101 1.75 -6.06 -12.28
CA ALA A 101 2.84 -5.26 -11.73
C ALA A 101 2.67 -5.03 -10.23
N ALA A 102 1.45 -4.63 -9.79
CA ALA A 102 1.13 -4.43 -8.38
C ALA A 102 1.43 -5.67 -7.55
N PHE A 103 0.97 -6.84 -8.00
CA PHE A 103 1.21 -8.10 -7.31
C PHE A 103 2.70 -8.43 -7.20
N ALA A 104 3.53 -8.12 -8.19
CA ALA A 104 4.97 -8.41 -8.18
C ALA A 104 5.82 -7.49 -7.28
N THR A 105 5.28 -6.32 -6.88
CA THR A 105 6.05 -5.32 -6.13
C THR A 105 6.39 -5.71 -4.69
N GLY A 106 5.60 -6.58 -4.07
CA GLY A 106 5.71 -6.90 -2.65
C GLY A 106 5.01 -5.91 -1.72
N ALA A 107 4.21 -4.97 -2.25
CA ALA A 107 3.34 -4.13 -1.44
C ALA A 107 2.45 -4.95 -0.49
N HIS A 108 2.16 -4.40 0.70
CA HIS A 108 1.45 -5.11 1.75
C HIS A 108 -0.06 -5.24 1.47
N TYR A 109 -0.63 -4.25 0.81
CA TYR A 109 -2.00 -4.33 0.32
C TYR A 109 -2.17 -3.57 -0.99
N ILE A 110 -3.01 -4.14 -1.85
CA ILE A 110 -3.29 -3.65 -3.19
C ILE A 110 -4.77 -3.33 -3.21
N SER A 111 -5.11 -2.06 -3.43
CA SER A 111 -6.51 -1.68 -3.59
C SER A 111 -6.97 -1.87 -5.02
N THR A 112 -8.28 -2.04 -5.18
CA THR A 112 -8.96 -2.18 -6.46
C THR A 112 -10.40 -1.71 -6.26
N ASP A 113 -10.99 -1.14 -7.30
CA ASP A 113 -12.44 -0.91 -7.35
C ASP A 113 -13.20 -2.12 -7.94
N TYR A 114 -12.47 -3.15 -8.40
CA TYR A 114 -12.99 -4.27 -9.19
C TYR A 114 -12.78 -5.62 -8.52
N MET A 115 -13.13 -5.75 -7.23
CA MET A 115 -13.27 -7.08 -6.59
C MET A 115 -14.41 -7.90 -7.22
N THR A 116 -15.31 -7.23 -7.94
CA THR A 116 -16.32 -7.83 -8.80
C THR A 116 -16.32 -7.02 -10.11
N PRO A 117 -16.38 -7.66 -11.28
CA PRO A 117 -16.37 -6.94 -12.55
C PRO A 117 -17.55 -5.98 -12.67
N ASP A 118 -17.30 -4.81 -13.25
CA ASP A 118 -18.36 -3.94 -13.76
C ASP A 118 -18.67 -4.31 -15.21
N VAL A 119 -19.79 -5.02 -15.40
CA VAL A 119 -20.25 -5.53 -16.70
C VAL A 119 -20.53 -4.43 -17.73
N ARG A 120 -20.58 -3.15 -17.33
CA ARG A 120 -20.67 -2.00 -18.25
C ARG A 120 -19.36 -1.74 -19.00
N PHE A 121 -18.24 -2.23 -18.49
CA PHE A 121 -16.91 -2.06 -19.09
C PHE A 121 -16.39 -3.36 -19.68
N SER A 122 -16.06 -4.34 -18.83
CA SER A 122 -15.49 -5.62 -19.25
C SER A 122 -15.56 -6.67 -18.13
N GLY A 123 -14.91 -7.80 -18.35
CA GLY A 123 -14.69 -8.83 -17.32
C GLY A 123 -13.50 -8.56 -16.39
N TYR A 124 -12.93 -7.36 -16.40
CA TYR A 124 -11.81 -7.01 -15.53
C TYR A 124 -12.18 -7.19 -14.05
N GLN A 125 -11.37 -7.97 -13.36
CA GLN A 125 -11.51 -8.29 -11.95
C GLN A 125 -10.12 -8.43 -11.32
N VAL A 126 -10.04 -8.12 -10.03
CA VAL A 126 -8.81 -8.27 -9.25
C VAL A 126 -9.04 -9.29 -8.15
N ASP A 127 -8.54 -10.49 -8.40
CA ASP A 127 -8.45 -11.56 -7.41
C ASP A 127 -7.00 -11.73 -6.98
N LEU A 128 -6.81 -12.08 -5.70
CA LEU A 128 -5.48 -12.37 -5.19
C LEU A 128 -4.93 -13.63 -5.87
N PRO A 129 -3.68 -13.63 -6.39
CA PRO A 129 -3.09 -14.80 -7.02
C PRO A 129 -3.05 -15.99 -6.04
N GLY A 130 -3.60 -17.13 -6.46
CA GLY A 130 -3.75 -18.33 -5.62
C GLY A 130 -5.04 -18.36 -4.80
N GLY A 131 -5.86 -17.31 -4.83
CA GLY A 131 -7.12 -17.20 -4.10
C GLY A 131 -6.95 -16.90 -2.61
N GLY A 132 -8.09 -16.83 -1.90
CA GLY A 132 -8.14 -16.60 -0.45
C GLY A 132 -8.08 -15.11 -0.05
N ALA A 133 -7.86 -14.87 1.24
CA ALA A 133 -7.85 -13.52 1.84
C ALA A 133 -6.45 -12.89 1.95
N ALA A 134 -5.39 -13.69 1.78
CA ALA A 134 -4.00 -13.25 1.85
C ALA A 134 -3.09 -14.28 1.16
N ARG A 135 -1.90 -13.85 0.75
CA ARG A 135 -0.86 -14.71 0.18
C ARG A 135 0.51 -14.32 0.74
N LEU A 136 1.49 -15.22 0.62
CA LEU A 136 2.87 -14.88 0.92
C LEU A 136 3.36 -13.77 0.00
N ASN A 137 4.14 -12.85 0.56
CA ASN A 137 4.77 -11.79 -0.22
C ASN A 137 5.68 -12.44 -1.27
N PRO A 138 5.55 -12.14 -2.57
CA PRO A 138 6.35 -12.78 -3.63
C PRO A 138 7.85 -12.44 -3.55
N ARG A 139 8.21 -11.43 -2.76
CA ARG A 139 9.60 -11.06 -2.47
C ARG A 139 10.08 -11.59 -1.13
N TRP A 140 9.28 -12.39 -0.44
CA TRP A 140 9.70 -13.09 0.78
C TRP A 140 10.62 -14.25 0.41
N THR A 141 11.84 -14.21 0.92
CA THR A 141 12.76 -15.35 0.94
C THR A 141 12.82 -15.90 2.36
N LYS A 142 12.70 -17.22 2.49
CA LYS A 142 13.06 -17.90 3.73
C LYS A 142 14.58 -18.08 3.72
N ASP A 143 15.26 -17.46 4.67
CA ASP A 143 16.65 -17.82 4.98
C ASP A 143 16.72 -19.27 5.49
#